data_AF-A0A1I1Y2L4-F1
#
_entry.id   AF-A0A1I1Y2L4-F1
#
_cell.length_a   1.000
_cell.length_b   1.000
_cell.length_c   1.000
_cell.angle_alpha   90.00
_cell.angle_beta   90.00
_cell.angle_gamma   90.00
#
_symmetry.space_group_name_H-M   'P 1'
#
loop_
_entity.id
_entity.type
_entity.pdbx_description
1 polymer ?
#
loop_
_entity_poly.entity_id
_entity_poly.type
_entity_poly.pdbx_seq_one_letter_code
_entity_poly.pdbx_strand_id
1 'polypeptide(L)'
;MLNKILLFIASLLIRADFVIERGKSSTYPTFSYEKWKNGKIVYHFIYNDSFAFPTRSGNLYYSSGTCTPPSDIPQPVELIDAYGHFSTGNGLCFIECNRIQGKTATFFYACGSQEPESAPLQKTAHLYLVGRWK
;
A
#
# COMPACT_ATOMS: atom_id res chain seq x y z
N MET A 1 21.57 -20.16 38.45
CA MET A 1 20.18 -19.68 38.29
C MET A 1 20.03 -18.53 37.28
N LEU A 2 21.10 -17.86 36.82
CA LEU A 2 21.04 -16.72 35.89
C LEU A 2 20.59 -17.07 34.45
N ASN A 3 20.86 -18.30 33.97
CA ASN A 3 20.58 -18.68 32.58
C ASN A 3 19.10 -18.88 32.22
N LYS A 4 18.21 -19.12 33.20
CA LYS A 4 16.79 -19.38 32.91
C LYS A 4 15.98 -18.11 32.71
N ILE A 5 16.39 -17.00 33.34
CA ILE A 5 15.70 -15.71 33.23
C ILE A 5 15.96 -15.09 31.86
N LEU A 6 17.19 -15.17 31.34
CA LEU A 6 17.53 -14.65 30.01
C LEU A 6 16.77 -15.38 28.90
N LEU A 7 16.65 -16.71 29.00
CA LEU A 7 15.87 -17.54 28.08
C LEU A 7 14.37 -17.23 28.11
N PHE A 8 13.84 -16.88 29.29
CA PHE A 8 12.43 -16.48 29.46
C PHE A 8 12.15 -15.08 28.87
N ILE A 9 13.10 -14.14 28.98
CA ILE A 9 12.98 -12.81 28.37
C ILE A 9 13.13 -12.90 26.85
N ALA A 10 14.06 -13.73 26.35
CA ALA A 10 14.20 -13.97 24.92
C ALA A 10 12.96 -14.62 24.29
N SER A 11 12.28 -15.53 25.00
CA SER A 11 11.02 -16.13 24.50
C SER A 11 9.83 -15.15 24.52
N LEU A 12 9.79 -14.23 25.48
CA LEU A 12 8.84 -13.09 25.50
C LEU A 12 9.10 -12.10 24.34
N LEU A 13 10.36 -11.94 23.93
CA LEU A 13 10.75 -11.05 22.82
C LEU A 13 10.52 -11.66 21.42
N ILE A 14 10.22 -12.96 21.29
CA ILE A 14 9.99 -13.63 19.98
C ILE A 14 8.52 -14.07 19.82
N ARG A 15 7.58 -13.17 20.11
CA ARG A 15 6.23 -13.23 19.50
C ARG A 15 5.97 -11.99 18.66
N ALA A 16 6.88 -11.70 17.73
CA ALA A 16 6.53 -10.81 16.64
C ALA A 16 5.66 -11.65 15.71
N ASP A 17 4.35 -11.62 15.94
CA ASP A 17 3.37 -12.25 15.08
C ASP A 17 3.36 -11.51 13.74
N PHE A 18 4.35 -11.82 12.89
CA PHE A 18 4.33 -11.46 11.49
C PHE A 18 3.31 -12.36 10.79
N VAL A 19 2.03 -12.06 10.99
CA VAL A 19 0.96 -12.71 10.25
C VAL A 19 0.86 -12.01 8.90
N ILE A 20 1.35 -12.67 7.85
CA ILE A 20 1.15 -12.25 6.46
C ILE A 20 -0.12 -12.94 5.96
N GLU A 21 -1.25 -12.24 5.96
CA GLU A 21 -2.46 -12.73 5.30
C GLU A 21 -2.59 -12.08 3.92
N ARG A 22 -2.83 -12.90 2.89
CA ARG A 22 -3.09 -12.44 1.52
C ARG A 22 -4.60 -12.36 1.29
N GLY A 23 -5.08 -11.21 0.84
CA GLY A 23 -6.49 -11.03 0.47
C GLY A 23 -6.82 -11.80 -0.82
N LYS A 24 -7.93 -12.53 -0.84
CA LYS A 24 -8.44 -13.22 -2.04
C LYS A 24 -9.42 -12.30 -2.77
N SER A 25 -8.95 -11.59 -3.78
CA SER A 25 -9.86 -11.00 -4.78
C SER A 25 -9.23 -11.08 -6.16
N SER A 26 -9.92 -11.74 -7.08
CA SER A 26 -9.48 -11.99 -8.47
C SER A 26 -9.58 -10.78 -9.38
N THR A 27 -10.08 -9.64 -8.88
CA THR A 27 -10.33 -8.41 -9.63
C THR A 27 -9.69 -7.17 -9.01
N TYR A 28 -8.94 -7.34 -7.91
CA TYR A 28 -8.36 -6.25 -7.13
C TYR A 28 -6.83 -6.35 -7.10
N PRO A 29 -6.12 -5.25 -6.76
CA PRO A 29 -4.69 -5.30 -6.47
C PRO A 29 -4.31 -6.49 -5.59
N THR A 30 -3.15 -7.07 -5.85
CA THR A 30 -2.58 -8.04 -4.92
C THR A 30 -2.41 -7.35 -3.58
N PHE A 31 -2.91 -7.98 -2.53
CA PHE A 31 -3.03 -7.36 -1.22
C PHE A 31 -2.38 -8.22 -0.14
N SER A 32 -1.62 -7.57 0.75
CA SER A 32 -1.06 -8.18 1.96
C SER A 32 -1.00 -7.16 3.08
N TYR A 33 -0.87 -7.62 4.33
CA TYR A 33 -0.64 -6.73 5.46
C TYR A 33 0.30 -7.33 6.50
N GLU A 34 0.87 -6.48 7.34
CA GLU A 34 1.82 -6.83 8.40
C GLU A 34 1.44 -6.14 9.71
N LYS A 35 1.34 -6.91 10.80
CA LYS A 35 1.12 -6.41 12.16
C LYS A 35 2.42 -6.35 12.95
N TRP A 36 2.63 -5.24 13.64
CA TRP A 36 3.81 -5.00 14.46
C TRP A 36 3.40 -4.94 15.94
N LYS A 37 4.30 -5.38 16.84
CA LYS A 37 4.05 -5.46 18.29
C LYS A 37 3.66 -4.12 18.95
N ASN A 38 4.02 -3.00 18.35
CA ASN A 38 3.73 -1.66 18.86
C ASN A 38 2.34 -1.15 18.44
N GLY A 39 1.47 -2.01 17.93
CA GLY A 39 0.14 -1.63 17.44
C GLY A 39 0.17 -0.94 16.07
N LYS A 40 1.30 -0.94 15.34
CA LYS A 40 1.35 -0.51 13.94
C LYS A 40 0.87 -1.65 13.04
N ILE A 41 0.02 -1.34 12.06
CA ILE A 41 -0.33 -2.24 10.97
C ILE A 41 -0.01 -1.56 9.65
N VAL A 42 0.58 -2.31 8.72
CA VAL A 42 0.93 -1.82 7.38
C VAL A 42 0.20 -2.66 6.35
N TYR A 43 -0.55 -2.02 5.47
CA TYR A 43 -1.30 -2.63 4.38
C TYR A 43 -0.60 -2.33 3.06
N HIS A 44 -0.29 -3.36 2.28
CA HIS A 44 0.40 -3.27 1.00
C HIS A 44 -0.58 -3.63 -0.12
N PHE A 45 -0.74 -2.72 -1.08
CA PHE A 45 -1.56 -2.90 -2.27
C PHE A 45 -0.66 -2.83 -3.51
N ILE A 46 -0.72 -3.84 -4.36
CA ILE A 46 0.03 -3.91 -5.61
C ILE A 46 -0.96 -3.98 -6.76
N TYR A 47 -1.03 -2.91 -7.53
CA TYR A 47 -1.87 -2.81 -8.72
C TYR A 47 -1.02 -3.22 -9.93
N ASN A 48 -1.21 -4.45 -10.39
CA ASN A 48 -0.55 -4.98 -11.58
C ASN A 48 -1.34 -4.59 -12.83
N ASP A 49 -0.62 -4.15 -13.85
CA ASP A 49 -1.08 -3.80 -15.19
C ASP A 49 -1.95 -2.56 -15.35
N SER A 50 -1.64 -1.81 -16.42
CA SER A 50 -2.41 -0.69 -17.01
C SER A 50 -3.12 0.20 -15.99
N PHE A 51 -2.34 0.93 -15.18
CA PHE A 51 -2.95 1.93 -14.29
C PHE A 51 -3.73 2.92 -15.16
N ALA A 52 -5.06 2.89 -15.05
CA ALA A 52 -5.90 3.74 -15.87
C ALA A 52 -5.68 5.19 -15.44
N PHE A 53 -5.04 5.96 -16.31
CA PHE A 53 -5.01 7.41 -16.22
C PHE A 53 -6.12 7.96 -17.13
N PRO A 54 -7.36 8.13 -16.63
CA PRO A 54 -8.48 8.53 -17.46
C PRO A 54 -8.39 9.99 -17.94
N THR A 55 -7.54 10.80 -17.31
CA THR A 55 -7.41 12.23 -17.63
C THR A 55 -6.05 12.53 -18.25
N ARG A 56 -6.03 13.40 -19.27
CA ARG A 56 -4.82 13.75 -20.01
C ARG A 56 -4.80 15.23 -20.41
N SER A 57 -3.60 15.82 -20.39
CA SER A 57 -3.29 17.14 -20.92
C SER A 57 -1.91 17.12 -21.58
N GLY A 58 -1.87 17.13 -22.92
CA GLY A 58 -0.63 16.95 -23.67
C GLY A 58 0.02 15.59 -23.38
N ASN A 59 1.28 15.59 -22.93
CA ASN A 59 2.04 14.38 -22.58
C ASN A 59 1.87 13.95 -21.12
N LEU A 60 1.04 14.67 -20.35
CA LEU A 60 0.78 14.39 -18.94
C LEU A 60 -0.53 13.62 -18.78
N TYR A 61 -0.43 12.46 -18.15
CA TYR A 61 -1.54 11.60 -17.75
C TYR A 61 -1.71 11.74 -16.24
N TYR A 62 -2.95 11.87 -15.76
CA TYR A 62 -3.21 11.98 -14.32
C TYR A 62 -4.56 11.36 -13.91
N SER A 63 -4.61 10.96 -12.65
CA SER A 63 -5.76 10.28 -12.05
C SER A 63 -5.76 10.51 -10.54
N SER A 64 -6.90 10.27 -9.92
CA SER A 64 -7.01 10.22 -8.46
C SER A 64 -7.74 8.94 -8.06
N GLY A 65 -7.33 8.35 -6.95
CA GLY A 65 -7.96 7.14 -6.45
C GLY A 65 -7.94 7.08 -4.93
N THR A 66 -8.90 6.34 -4.38
CA THR A 66 -8.98 6.07 -2.95
C THR A 66 -8.52 4.66 -2.66
N CYS A 67 -7.81 4.48 -1.56
CA CYS A 67 -7.35 3.19 -1.05
C CYS A 67 -7.86 3.01 0.38
N THR A 68 -8.52 1.88 0.63
CA THR A 68 -9.11 1.52 1.91
C THR A 68 -8.77 0.05 2.20
N PRO A 69 -8.34 -0.32 3.42
CA PRO A 69 -8.16 -1.72 3.80
C PRO A 69 -9.45 -2.54 3.60
N PRO A 70 -9.41 -3.72 2.95
CA PRO A 70 -10.59 -4.55 2.71
C PRO A 70 -11.34 -4.93 3.99
N SER A 71 -12.68 -4.86 4.01
CA SER A 71 -13.47 -5.05 5.24
C SER A 71 -13.40 -6.47 5.83
N ASP A 72 -13.03 -7.46 5.03
CA ASP A 72 -12.86 -8.87 5.40
C ASP A 72 -11.55 -9.15 6.14
N ILE A 73 -10.62 -8.19 6.15
CA ILE A 73 -9.38 -8.30 6.91
C ILE A 73 -9.38 -7.37 8.13
N PRO A 74 -8.45 -7.56 9.06
CA PRO A 74 -8.40 -6.77 10.29
C PRO A 74 -8.20 -5.27 10.02
N GLN A 75 -9.19 -4.46 10.40
CA GLN A 75 -9.26 -3.02 10.15
C GLN A 75 -8.45 -2.19 11.17
N PRO A 76 -7.84 -1.07 10.76
CA PRO A 76 -7.19 -0.18 11.71
C PRO A 76 -8.24 0.63 12.49
N VAL A 77 -7.86 1.16 13.65
CA VAL A 77 -8.61 2.20 14.37
C VAL A 77 -8.63 3.47 13.54
N GLU A 78 -7.44 3.87 13.07
CA GLU A 78 -7.19 5.03 12.23
C GLU A 78 -6.00 4.75 11.31
N LEU A 79 -6.01 5.37 10.13
CA LEU A 79 -4.80 5.50 9.33
C LEU A 79 -3.99 6.69 9.84
N ILE A 80 -2.68 6.49 10.00
CA ILE A 80 -1.74 7.51 10.46
C ILE A 80 -0.85 8.02 9.34
N ASP A 81 -0.62 7.21 8.31
CA ASP A 81 0.23 7.55 7.19
C ASP A 81 -0.17 6.74 5.95
N ALA A 82 0.16 7.26 4.77
CA ALA A 82 -0.08 6.60 3.50
C ALA A 82 0.89 7.13 2.44
N TYR A 83 1.55 6.22 1.74
CA TYR A 83 2.52 6.56 0.70
C TYR A 83 2.49 5.53 -0.41
N GLY A 84 3.11 5.84 -1.55
CA GLY A 84 3.17 4.92 -2.66
C GLY A 84 4.30 5.26 -3.61
N HIS A 85 4.58 4.34 -4.51
CA HIS A 85 5.48 4.56 -5.63
C HIS A 85 5.05 3.71 -6.83
N PHE A 86 5.46 4.12 -8.02
CA PHE A 86 5.41 3.26 -9.19
C PHE A 86 6.70 2.45 -9.29
N SER A 87 6.58 1.15 -9.46
CA SER A 87 7.71 0.31 -9.88
C SER A 87 7.84 0.33 -11.41
N THR A 88 8.91 -0.29 -11.93
CA THR A 88 9.37 -0.34 -13.33
C THR A 88 8.32 -0.09 -14.44
N GLY A 89 8.71 0.64 -15.49
CA GLY A 89 7.94 0.84 -16.74
C GLY A 89 8.35 2.13 -17.47
N ASN A 90 7.77 2.44 -18.64
CA ASN A 90 8.10 3.63 -19.44
C ASN A 90 7.44 4.90 -18.90
N GLY A 91 8.20 6.00 -18.74
CA GLY A 91 7.69 7.32 -18.30
C GLY A 91 8.07 7.73 -16.86
N LEU A 92 8.14 9.04 -16.61
CA LEU A 92 8.38 9.63 -15.30
C LEU A 92 7.05 9.79 -14.56
N CYS A 93 6.88 9.05 -13.46
CA CYS A 93 5.62 9.00 -12.74
C CYS A 93 5.81 9.27 -11.25
N PHE A 94 4.80 9.84 -10.61
CA PHE A 94 4.77 10.01 -9.16
C PHE A 94 3.39 9.71 -8.57
N ILE A 95 3.40 9.34 -7.30
CA ILE A 95 2.23 9.10 -6.47
C ILE A 95 2.36 10.00 -5.26
N GLU A 96 1.31 10.75 -4.94
CA GLU A 96 1.25 11.59 -3.76
C GLU A 96 -0.02 11.28 -2.97
N CYS A 97 0.09 11.19 -1.65
CA CYS A 97 -1.08 11.09 -0.78
C CYS A 97 -1.59 12.50 -0.49
N ASN A 98 -2.81 12.81 -0.97
CA ASN A 98 -3.39 14.13 -0.82
C ASN A 98 -4.20 14.27 0.47
N ARG A 99 -4.79 13.17 0.96
CA ARG A 99 -5.70 13.19 2.11
C ARG A 99 -5.82 11.82 2.76
N ILE A 100 -5.85 11.81 4.09
CA ILE A 100 -6.30 10.67 4.90
C ILE A 100 -7.59 11.07 5.63
N GLN A 101 -8.64 10.26 5.53
CA GLN A 101 -9.91 10.47 6.22
C GLN A 101 -10.40 9.14 6.82
N GLY A 102 -10.30 9.02 8.14
CA GLY A 102 -10.66 7.80 8.86
C GLY A 102 -9.80 6.61 8.44
N LYS A 103 -10.39 5.69 7.67
CA LYS A 103 -9.73 4.45 7.20
C LYS A 103 -9.39 4.48 5.71
N THR A 104 -9.55 5.63 5.06
CA THR A 104 -9.37 5.79 3.62
C THR A 104 -8.28 6.82 3.35
N ALA A 105 -7.37 6.50 2.43
CA ALA A 105 -6.40 7.44 1.87
C ALA A 105 -6.77 7.78 0.43
N THR A 106 -6.58 9.03 0.04
CA THR A 106 -6.77 9.51 -1.34
C THR A 106 -5.43 9.87 -1.92
N PHE A 107 -5.12 9.31 -3.08
CA PHE A 107 -3.88 9.55 -3.80
C PHE A 107 -4.13 10.29 -5.11
N PHE A 108 -3.16 11.13 -5.48
CA PHE A 108 -3.01 11.65 -6.83
C PHE A 108 -1.88 10.93 -7.54
N TYR A 109 -2.12 10.61 -8.80
CA TYR A 109 -1.20 9.91 -9.67
C TYR A 109 -0.95 10.77 -10.90
N ALA A 110 0.31 10.91 -11.30
CA ALA A 110 0.64 11.52 -12.56
C ALA A 110 1.84 10.85 -13.24
N CYS A 111 1.80 10.81 -14.56
CA CYS A 111 2.83 10.23 -15.42
C CYS A 111 3.05 11.11 -16.65
N GLY A 112 4.30 11.49 -16.89
CA GLY A 112 4.73 12.04 -18.18
C GLY A 112 5.20 10.93 -19.11
N SER A 113 4.68 10.88 -20.33
CA SER A 113 5.05 9.88 -21.34
C SER A 113 5.32 10.49 -22.71
N GLN A 114 6.30 9.94 -23.43
CA GLN A 114 6.54 10.24 -24.85
C GLN A 114 5.91 9.19 -25.78
N GLU A 115 5.28 8.16 -25.20
CA GLU A 115 4.67 7.07 -25.97
C GLU A 115 3.50 7.57 -26.83
N PRO A 116 3.22 6.90 -27.98
CA PRO A 116 2.06 7.19 -28.79
C PRO A 116 0.76 7.05 -27.99
N GLU A 117 -0.23 7.87 -28.34
CA GLU A 117 -1.54 7.96 -27.68
C GLU A 117 -2.25 6.63 -27.41
N SER A 118 -2.02 5.64 -28.26
CA SER A 118 -2.66 4.33 -28.23
C SER A 118 -1.97 3.32 -27.30
N ALA A 119 -0.80 3.63 -26.74
CA ALA A 119 -0.07 2.72 -25.88
C ALA A 119 -0.52 2.90 -24.41
N PRO A 120 -1.08 1.85 -23.75
CA PRO A 120 -1.41 1.94 -22.34
C PRO A 120 -0.14 2.14 -21.50
N LEU A 121 -0.21 3.02 -20.49
CA LEU A 121 0.86 3.18 -19.52
C LEU A 121 0.92 1.94 -18.61
N GLN A 122 1.84 1.04 -18.95
CA GLN A 122 2.13 -0.14 -18.13
C GLN A 122 3.01 0.28 -16.95
N LYS A 123 2.36 0.49 -15.80
CA LYS A 123 3.01 0.80 -14.52
C LYS A 123 2.38 -0.03 -13.42
N THR A 124 3.22 -0.65 -12.61
CA THR A 124 2.79 -1.30 -11.37
C THR A 124 2.84 -0.28 -10.26
N ALA A 125 1.71 -0.06 -9.57
CA ALA A 125 1.65 0.85 -8.43
C ALA A 125 1.70 0.08 -7.12
N HIS A 126 2.57 0.51 -6.21
CA HIS A 126 2.65 0.01 -4.84
C HIS A 126 2.13 1.09 -3.91
N LEU A 127 1.00 0.84 -3.24
CA LEU A 127 0.44 1.72 -2.22
C LEU A 127 0.57 1.07 -0.84
N TYR A 128 0.93 1.89 0.14
CA TYR A 128 1.13 1.51 1.52
C TYR A 128 0.21 2.36 2.39
N LEU A 129 -0.65 1.71 3.18
CA LEU A 129 -1.44 2.37 4.22
C LEU A 129 -0.91 1.94 5.58
N VAL A 130 -0.61 2.90 6.44
CA VAL A 130 -0.15 2.65 7.80
C VAL A 130 -1.26 3.05 8.75
N GLY A 131 -1.65 2.12 9.63
CA GLY A 131 -2.66 2.37 10.65
C GLY A 131 -2.25 1.93 12.05
N ARG A 132 -3.12 2.23 13.01
CA ARG A 132 -3.06 1.71 14.38
C ARG A 132 -4.03 0.55 14.58
N TRP A 133 -3.56 -0.50 15.22
CA TRP A 133 -4.30 -1.69 15.64
C TRP A 133 -4.67 -1.58 17.13
N LYS A 134 -5.79 -2.18 17.57
CA LYS A 134 -6.25 -2.16 18.98
C LYS A 134 -5.56 -3.21 19.83
#